data_AF-B0NA04-F1
#
_entry.id   AF-B0NA04-F1
#
_cell.length_a   1.000
_cell.length_b   1.000
_cell.length_c   1.000
_cell.angle_alpha   90.00
_cell.angle_beta   90.00
_cell.angle_gamma   90.00
#
_symmetry.space_group_name_H-M   'P 1'
#
loop_
_entity.id
_entity.type
_entity.pdbx_description
1 polymer ?
#
loop_
_entity_poly.entity_id
_entity_poly.type
_entity_poly.pdbx_seq_one_letter_code
_entity_poly.pdbx_strand_id
1 'polypeptide(L)' 'MYTWEIDDLVRARGNILSVQEYIQVCRSPQVDHIKRDGDRVQIWTKDGGFWEIEIKK' A
#
# COMPACT_ATOMS: atom_id res chain seq x y z
N MET A 1 -8.26 -0.01 7.29
CA MET A 1 -8.43 0.75 6.04
C MET A 1 -9.18 -0.10 5.05
N TYR A 2 -10.07 0.48 4.28
CA TYR A 2 -10.68 -0.11 3.09
C TYR A 2 -9.83 0.17 1.86
N THR A 3 -10.08 -0.56 0.78
CA THR A 3 -9.38 -0.42 -0.51
C THR A 3 -9.39 1.00 -1.06
N TRP A 4 -10.52 1.71 -0.97
CA TRP A 4 -10.61 3.10 -1.43
C TRP A 4 -9.79 4.08 -0.55
N GLU A 5 -9.66 3.82 0.75
CA GLU A 5 -8.80 4.62 1.64
C GLU A 5 -7.31 4.39 1.31
N ILE A 6 -6.96 3.16 0.91
CA ILE A 6 -5.60 2.84 0.43
C ILE A 6 -5.35 3.56 -0.89
N ASP A 7 -6.31 3.54 -1.83
CA ASP A 7 -6.19 4.25 -3.11
C ASP A 7 -5.99 5.75 -2.93
N ASP A 8 -6.83 6.38 -2.11
CA ASP A 8 -6.74 7.82 -1.84
C ASP A 8 -5.39 8.20 -1.21
N LEU A 9 -4.95 7.42 -0.20
CA LEU A 9 -3.64 7.62 0.43
C LEU A 9 -2.49 7.49 -0.57
N VAL A 10 -2.47 6.41 -1.36
CA VAL A 10 -1.41 6.15 -2.34
C VAL A 10 -1.33 7.24 -3.40
N ARG A 11 -2.49 7.70 -3.90
CA ARG A 11 -2.57 8.82 -4.87
C ARG A 11 -2.13 10.15 -4.26
N ALA A 12 -2.60 10.46 -3.05
CA ALA A 12 -2.23 11.70 -2.34
C ALA A 12 -0.72 11.78 -2.05
N ARG A 13 -0.04 10.64 -2.02
CA ARG A 13 1.41 10.54 -1.77
C ARG A 13 2.25 10.31 -3.03
N GLY A 14 1.63 10.20 -4.20
CA GLY A 14 2.34 9.94 -5.45
C GLY A 14 3.11 8.62 -5.42
N ASN A 15 2.50 7.56 -4.86
CA ASN A 15 3.08 6.23 -4.73
C ASN A 15 4.29 6.13 -3.78
N ILE A 16 4.59 7.14 -2.96
CA ILE A 16 5.69 7.09 -2.00
C ILE A 16 5.14 7.18 -0.58
N LEU A 17 5.15 6.06 0.14
CA LEU A 17 4.65 6.00 1.52
C LEU A 17 5.77 6.12 2.54
N SER A 18 5.50 6.78 3.65
CA SER A 18 6.33 6.64 4.85
C SER A 18 6.21 5.22 5.42
N VAL A 19 7.19 4.83 6.25
CA VAL A 19 7.14 3.54 6.96
C VAL A 19 5.86 3.38 7.79
N GLN A 20 5.38 4.46 8.42
CA GLN A 20 4.15 4.41 9.23
C GLN A 20 2.90 4.19 8.38
N GLU A 21 2.77 4.92 7.26
CA GLU A 21 1.66 4.75 6.31
C GLU A 21 1.67 3.35 5.70
N TYR A 22 2.84 2.84 5.32
CA TYR A 22 3.00 1.46 4.85
C TYR A 22 2.52 0.44 5.90
N ILE A 23 2.92 0.58 7.17
CA ILE A 23 2.48 -0.31 8.25
C ILE A 23 0.95 -0.23 8.43
N GLN A 24 0.35 0.95 8.32
CA GLN A 24 -1.10 1.11 8.39
C GLN A 24 -1.82 0.39 7.24
N VAL A 25 -1.30 0.50 6.01
CA VAL A 25 -1.83 -0.23 4.84
C VAL A 25 -1.72 -1.74 5.07
N CYS A 26 -0.56 -2.25 5.53
CA CYS A 26 -0.36 -3.68 5.80
C CYS A 26 -1.32 -4.27 6.84
N ARG A 27 -1.78 -3.46 7.79
CA ARG A 27 -2.72 -3.87 8.83
C ARG A 27 -4.17 -3.91 8.34
N SER A 28 -4.43 -3.47 7.12
CA SER A 28 -5.74 -3.55 6.52
C SER A 28 -6.19 -5.00 6.35
N PRO A 29 -7.41 -5.38 6.79
CA PRO A 29 -7.95 -6.71 6.53
C PRO A 29 -8.31 -6.92 5.04
N GLN A 30 -8.32 -5.85 4.24
CA GLN A 30 -8.54 -5.92 2.80
C GLN A 30 -7.28 -6.32 2.05
N VAL A 31 -6.09 -6.07 2.60
CA VAL A 31 -4.84 -6.52 1.98
C VAL A 31 -4.84 -8.05 1.98
N ASP A 32 -4.61 -8.62 0.80
CA ASP A 32 -4.56 -10.05 0.56
C ASP A 32 -3.12 -10.54 0.59
N HIS A 33 -2.26 -9.94 -0.23
CA HIS A 33 -0.84 -10.24 -0.27
C HIS A 33 0.00 -9.01 -0.60
N ILE A 34 1.27 -9.10 -0.22
CA ILE A 34 2.28 -8.06 -0.41
C ILE A 34 3.53 -8.72 -0.96
N LYS A 35 4.16 -8.10 -1.96
CA LYS A 35 5.48 -8.48 -2.46
C LYS A 35 6.42 -7.30 -2.31
N ARG A 36 7.62 -7.54 -1.78
CA ARG A 36 8.66 -6.52 -1.63
C ARG A 36 9.88 -6.87 -2.47
N ASP A 37 10.37 -5.89 -3.22
CA ASP A 37 11.59 -5.97 -4.02
C ASP A 37 12.45 -4.73 -3.74
N GLY A 38 13.36 -4.86 -2.78
CA GLY A 38 14.13 -3.74 -2.25
C GLY A 38 13.25 -2.66 -1.59
N ASP A 39 13.28 -1.46 -2.18
CA ASP A 39 12.50 -0.30 -1.74
C ASP A 39 11.12 -0.23 -2.41
N ARG A 40 10.86 -1.05 -3.44
CA ARG A 40 9.56 -1.17 -4.09
C ARG A 40 8.70 -2.22 -3.41
N VAL A 41 7.42 -1.91 -3.28
CA VAL A 41 6.42 -2.80 -2.68
C VAL A 41 5.18 -2.82 -3.54
N GLN A 42 4.71 -4.02 -3.82
CA GLN A 42 3.48 -4.28 -4.55
C GLN A 42 2.44 -4.81 -3.54
N ILE A 43 1.24 -4.24 -3.59
CA ILE A 43 0.15 -4.51 -2.64
C ILE A 43 -1.09 -4.88 -3.42
N TRP A 44 -1.74 -5.98 -3.02
CA TRP A 44 -3.00 -6.43 -3.58
C TRP A 44 -4.07 -6.51 -2.49
N THR A 45 -5.30 -6.16 -2.83
CA THR A 45 -6.46 -6.33 -1.95
C THR A 45 -7.41 -7.40 -2.46
N LYS A 46 -8.21 -7.96 -1.55
CA LYS A 46 -9.18 -9.05 -1.81
C LYS A 46 -10.25 -8.68 -2.82
N ASP A 47 -10.55 -7.39 -2.97
CA ASP A 47 -11.51 -6.83 -3.90
C ASP A 47 -10.89 -6.38 -5.24
N GLY A 48 -9.61 -6.73 -5.49
CA GLY A 48 -8.97 -6.54 -6.79
C GLY A 48 -8.17 -5.24 -6.93
N GLY A 49 -7.97 -4.48 -5.85
CA GLY A 49 -7.07 -3.33 -5.83
C GLY A 49 -5.61 -3.75 -5.97
N PHE A 50 -4.83 -2.92 -6.66
CA PHE A 50 -3.40 -3.13 -6.88
C PHE A 50 -2.65 -1.80 -6.88
N TRP A 51 -1.55 -1.73 -6.14
CA TRP A 51 -0.64 -0.59 -6.13
C TRP A 51 0.81 -1.04 -6.10
N GLU A 52 1.65 -0.27 -6.78
CA GLU A 52 3.10 -0.33 -6.63
C GLU A 52 3.55 0.97 -5.96
N ILE A 53 4.23 0.84 -4.82
CA ILE A 53 4.68 1.96 -4.01
C ILE A 53 6.18 1.85 -3.72
N GLU A 54 6.80 2.96 -3.34
CA GLU A 54 8.13 3.02 -2.75
C GLU A 54 8.03 3.43 -1.28
N ILE A 55 8.89 2.85 -0.44
CA ILE A 55 8.96 3.23 0.98
C ILE A 55 10.03 4.28 1.17
N LYS A 56 9.62 5.48 1.60
CA LYS A 56 10.54 6.54 2.02
C LYS A 56 11.20 6.15 3.34
N LYS A 57 12.54 6.13 3.33
CA LYS A 57 13.38 5.89 4.52
C LYS A 57 13.42 7.10 5.44
#